data_AF-A0A945SCL3-F1
#
_entry.id   AF-A0A945SCL3-F1
#
_cell.length_a   1.000
_cell.length_b   1.000
_cell.length_c   1.000
_cell.angle_alpha   90.00
_cell.angle_beta   90.00
_cell.angle_gamma   90.00
#
_symmetry.space_group_name_H-M   'P 1'
#
loop_
_entity.id
_entity.type
_entity.pdbx_description
1 polymer ?
#
loop_
_entity_poly.entity_id
_entity_poly.type
_entity_poly.pdbx_seq_one_letter_code
_entity_poly.pdbx_strand_id
1 'polypeptide(L)'
;MLEMAQVVLDTNVLVSALRSRRGASFKLVDGLGCERYVPCLSTAVVLEYEDVLLRQAATMGYTPEDIGDFIDFVVGVSRCVPIHFRWRPFLPDAGDECFLELAVAARADAIVTYNKRHFPGVLETFGVKVLDAREFLQNIGVLP
;
A
#
# COMPACT_ATOMS: atom_id res chain seq x y z
N MET A 1 -5.53 -7.72 -23.20
CA MET A 1 -5.85 -7.70 -21.76
C MET A 1 -5.64 -6.27 -21.29
N LEU A 2 -6.62 -5.65 -20.62
CA LEU A 2 -6.35 -4.42 -19.88
C LEU A 2 -5.36 -4.78 -18.77
N GLU A 3 -4.23 -4.09 -18.71
CA GLU A 3 -3.22 -4.29 -17.68
C GLU A 3 -3.79 -3.78 -16.34
N MET A 4 -3.82 -4.64 -15.31
CA MET A 4 -4.32 -4.26 -13.99
C MET A 4 -3.37 -3.25 -13.35
N ALA A 5 -3.92 -2.20 -12.75
CA ALA A 5 -3.11 -1.18 -12.06
C ALA A 5 -2.24 -1.82 -10.97
N GLN A 6 -0.94 -1.58 -11.00
CA GLN A 6 0.02 -2.01 -10.01
C GLN A 6 0.10 -0.95 -8.91
N VAL A 7 -0.09 -1.33 -7.65
CA VAL A 7 -0.22 -0.34 -6.58
C VAL A 7 0.60 -0.70 -5.36
N VAL A 8 1.25 0.28 -4.74
CA VAL A 8 1.85 0.14 -3.41
C VAL A 8 0.90 0.76 -2.40
N LEU A 9 0.54 0.01 -1.36
CA LEU A 9 -0.29 0.51 -0.27
C LEU A 9 0.61 0.97 0.87
N ASP A 10 0.33 2.14 1.42
CA ASP A 10 0.94 2.58 2.68
C ASP A 10 0.22 1.90 3.84
N THR A 11 0.94 1.59 4.90
CA THR A 11 0.42 0.99 6.13
C THR A 11 -0.72 1.81 6.74
N ASN A 12 -0.70 3.14 6.62
CA ASN A 12 -1.79 3.99 7.12
C ASN A 12 -3.14 3.70 6.44
N VAL A 13 -3.13 3.20 5.20
CA VAL A 13 -4.34 2.82 4.47
C VAL A 13 -4.89 1.52 5.02
N LEU A 14 -4.02 0.54 5.30
CA LEU A 14 -4.42 -0.74 5.89
C LEU A 14 -4.99 -0.53 7.30
N VAL A 15 -4.32 0.27 8.13
CA VAL A 15 -4.82 0.66 9.45
C VAL A 15 -6.20 1.32 9.35
N SER A 16 -6.37 2.26 8.42
CA SER A 16 -7.65 2.94 8.20
C SER A 16 -8.76 1.97 7.80
N ALA A 17 -8.45 0.99 6.94
CA ALA A 17 -9.39 -0.03 6.50
C ALA A 17 -9.84 -0.94 7.65
N LEU A 18 -8.88 -1.41 8.47
CA LEU A 18 -9.15 -2.29 9.60
C LEU A 18 -9.92 -1.58 10.73
N ARG A 19 -9.76 -0.26 10.87
CA ARG A 19 -10.49 0.55 11.87
C ARG A 19 -11.94 0.85 11.51
N SER A 20 -12.30 0.91 10.22
CA SER A 20 -13.64 1.37 9.81
C SER A 20 -14.11 0.78 8.49
N ARG A 21 -15.27 0.12 8.55
CA ARG A 21 -15.92 -0.52 7.38
C ARG A 21 -16.64 0.43 6.41
N ARG A 22 -16.58 1.75 6.66
CA ARG A 22 -17.35 2.75 5.88
C ARG A 22 -16.50 3.59 4.93
N GLY A 23 -15.17 3.52 5.06
CA GLY A 23 -14.22 4.38 4.35
C GLY A 23 -13.79 3.84 2.98
N ALA A 24 -13.11 4.70 2.21
CA ALA A 24 -12.49 4.31 0.95
C ALA A 24 -11.39 3.26 1.16
N SER A 25 -10.62 3.33 2.26
CA SER A 25 -9.61 2.32 2.62
C SER A 25 -10.23 0.93 2.77
N PHE A 26 -11.39 0.84 3.42
CA PHE A 26 -12.08 -0.45 3.56
C PHE A 26 -12.52 -0.98 2.19
N LYS A 27 -13.12 -0.15 1.35
CA LYS A 27 -13.47 -0.57 -0.02
C LYS A 27 -12.27 -0.97 -0.86
N LEU A 28 -11.13 -0.32 -0.65
CA LEU A 28 -9.87 -0.70 -1.26
C LEU A 28 -9.49 -2.11 -0.76
N VAL A 29 -9.27 -2.30 0.54
CA VAL A 29 -8.86 -3.60 1.09
C VAL A 29 -9.86 -4.72 0.79
N ASP A 30 -11.17 -4.45 0.81
CA ASP A 30 -12.24 -5.40 0.44
C ASP A 30 -12.19 -5.82 -1.05
N GLY A 31 -11.62 -4.97 -1.92
CA GLY A 31 -11.43 -5.25 -3.34
C GLY A 31 -10.14 -6.03 -3.67
N LEU A 32 -9.33 -6.37 -2.66
CA LEU A 32 -8.13 -7.18 -2.86
C LEU A 32 -8.49 -8.57 -3.42
N GLY A 33 -7.78 -8.98 -4.47
CA GLY A 33 -8.05 -10.24 -5.17
C GLY A 33 -9.17 -10.18 -6.22
N CYS A 34 -9.84 -9.03 -6.42
CA CYS A 34 -10.95 -8.91 -7.38
C CYS A 34 -10.53 -8.51 -8.82
N GLU A 35 -9.29 -8.77 -9.24
CA GLU A 35 -8.75 -8.49 -10.60
C GLU A 35 -8.89 -7.03 -11.10
N ARG A 36 -9.04 -6.04 -10.20
CA ARG A 36 -9.13 -4.61 -10.58
C ARG A 36 -7.79 -3.88 -10.51
N TYR A 37 -6.94 -4.32 -9.59
CA TYR A 37 -5.59 -3.82 -9.37
C TYR A 37 -4.81 -4.92 -8.63
N VAL A 38 -3.49 -4.82 -8.64
CA VAL A 38 -2.61 -5.77 -7.96
C VAL A 38 -1.73 -5.00 -6.98
N PRO A 39 -1.83 -5.26 -5.65
CA PRO A 39 -0.87 -4.74 -4.70
C PRO A 39 0.53 -5.32 -4.95
N CYS A 40 1.53 -4.47 -4.85
CA CYS A 40 2.94 -4.84 -4.89
C CYS A 40 3.48 -4.89 -3.47
N LEU A 41 4.35 -5.85 -3.18
CA LEU A 41 5.00 -6.00 -1.87
C LEU A 41 6.50 -6.26 -2.01
N SER A 42 7.26 -5.82 -1.02
CA SER A 42 8.62 -6.28 -0.75
C SER A 42 8.70 -6.76 0.70
N THR A 43 9.76 -7.49 1.04
CA THR A 43 10.03 -7.90 2.42
C THR A 43 10.03 -6.71 3.38
N ALA A 44 10.61 -5.57 2.99
CA ALA A 44 10.66 -4.39 3.86
C ALA A 44 9.26 -3.82 4.16
N VAL A 45 8.38 -3.78 3.16
CA VAL A 45 7.00 -3.29 3.34
C VAL A 45 6.16 -4.28 4.15
N VAL A 46 6.33 -5.59 3.98
CA VAL A 46 5.65 -6.60 4.81
C VAL A 46 6.06 -6.47 6.29
N LEU A 47 7.35 -6.29 6.56
CA LEU A 47 7.83 -6.08 7.94
C LEU A 47 7.27 -4.79 8.56
N GLU A 48 7.12 -3.72 7.77
CA GLU A 48 6.47 -2.48 8.21
C GLU A 48 4.98 -2.70 8.53
N TYR A 49 4.28 -3.51 7.72
CA TYR A 49 2.90 -3.89 8.00
C TYR A 49 2.80 -4.68 9.30
N GLU A 50 3.63 -5.70 9.49
CA GLU A 50 3.66 -6.49 10.73
C GLU A 50 3.87 -5.60 11.96
N ASP A 51 4.91 -4.76 11.95
CA ASP A 51 5.23 -3.89 13.08
C ASP A 51 4.08 -2.94 13.45
N VAL A 52 3.50 -2.25 12.46
CA VAL A 52 2.44 -1.27 12.72
C VAL A 52 1.12 -1.95 13.07
N LEU A 53 0.71 -2.98 12.31
CA LEU A 53 -0.58 -3.63 12.50
C LEU A 53 -0.63 -4.40 13.83
N LEU A 54 0.44 -5.09 14.21
CA LEU A 54 0.51 -5.78 15.51
C LEU A 54 0.48 -4.79 16.68
N ARG A 55 1.20 -3.66 16.59
CA ARG A 55 1.13 -2.60 17.62
C ARG A 55 -0.26 -2.03 17.80
N GLN A 56 -1.05 -1.96 16.72
CA GLN A 56 -2.40 -1.39 16.76
C GLN A 56 -3.51 -2.43 16.96
N ALA A 57 -3.22 -3.73 16.85
CA ALA A 57 -4.19 -4.83 16.81
C ALA A 57 -5.26 -4.71 17.91
N ALA A 58 -4.83 -4.63 19.17
CA ALA A 58 -5.72 -4.55 20.32
C ALA A 58 -6.65 -3.32 20.28
N THR A 59 -6.14 -2.17 19.79
CA THR A 59 -6.94 -0.93 19.66
C THR A 59 -7.94 -0.97 18.50
N MET A 60 -7.73 -1.88 17.56
CA MET A 60 -8.60 -2.14 16.41
C MET A 60 -9.56 -3.30 16.67
N GLY A 61 -9.42 -4.02 17.80
CA GLY A 61 -10.25 -5.15 18.18
C GLY A 61 -9.83 -6.48 17.55
N TYR A 62 -8.56 -6.60 17.12
CA TYR A 62 -8.01 -7.82 16.52
C TYR A 62 -6.98 -8.47 17.44
N THR A 63 -6.87 -9.79 17.36
CA THR A 63 -5.78 -10.56 17.95
C THR A 63 -4.53 -10.51 17.06
N PRO A 64 -3.35 -10.85 17.59
CA PRO A 64 -2.16 -11.02 16.74
C PRO A 64 -2.33 -12.06 15.64
N GLU A 65 -3.11 -13.12 15.90
CA GLU A 65 -3.43 -14.17 14.92
C GLU A 65 -4.28 -13.60 13.77
N ASP A 66 -5.31 -12.81 14.07
CA ASP A 66 -6.12 -12.14 13.04
C ASP A 66 -5.27 -11.23 12.13
N ILE A 67 -4.27 -10.54 12.70
CA ILE A 67 -3.34 -9.71 11.93
C ILE A 67 -2.41 -10.57 11.07
N GLY A 68 -1.91 -11.68 11.60
CA GLY A 68 -1.11 -12.64 10.84
C GLY A 68 -1.88 -13.18 9.63
N ASP A 69 -3.10 -13.67 9.84
CA ASP A 69 -3.98 -14.17 8.78
C ASP A 69 -4.27 -13.10 7.72
N PHE A 70 -4.49 -11.85 8.16
CA PHE A 70 -4.71 -10.74 7.24
C PHE A 70 -3.47 -10.44 6.40
N ILE A 71 -2.28 -10.42 7.00
CA ILE A 71 -1.02 -10.17 6.28
C ILE A 71 -0.74 -11.31 5.29
N ASP A 72 -0.94 -12.56 5.70
CA ASP A 72 -0.80 -13.74 4.84
C ASP A 72 -1.74 -13.68 3.63
N PHE A 73 -3.00 -13.26 3.86
CA PHE A 73 -3.93 -13.00 2.76
C PHE A 73 -3.43 -11.91 1.81
N VAL A 74 -3.00 -10.75 2.35
CA VAL A 74 -2.49 -9.63 1.54
C VAL A 74 -1.28 -10.09 0.72
N VAL A 75 -0.36 -10.85 1.30
CA VAL A 75 0.78 -11.45 0.59
C VAL A 75 0.31 -12.40 -0.52
N GLY A 76 -0.67 -13.26 -0.24
CA GLY A 76 -1.21 -14.24 -1.19
C GLY A 76 -1.86 -13.64 -2.44
N VAL A 77 -2.40 -12.41 -2.34
CA VAL A 77 -3.01 -11.68 -3.47
C VAL A 77 -2.10 -10.59 -4.06
N SER A 78 -0.86 -10.49 -3.58
CA SER A 78 0.10 -9.48 -4.01
C SER A 78 1.13 -10.01 -5.00
N ARG A 79 1.67 -9.08 -5.80
CA ARG A 79 2.89 -9.31 -6.56
C ARG A 79 4.10 -9.01 -5.67
N CYS A 80 4.84 -10.06 -5.29
CA CYS A 80 6.10 -9.92 -4.57
C CYS A 80 7.21 -9.44 -5.51
N VAL A 81 7.86 -8.34 -5.15
CA VAL A 81 8.91 -7.69 -5.94
C VAL A 81 10.22 -7.67 -5.13
N PRO A 82 11.27 -8.36 -5.60
CA PRO A 82 12.55 -8.33 -4.93
C PRO A 82 13.29 -7.02 -5.25
N ILE A 83 13.75 -6.33 -4.22
CA ILE A 83 14.47 -5.05 -4.33
C ILE A 83 15.95 -5.31 -4.05
N HIS A 84 16.81 -5.02 -5.03
CA HIS A 84 18.25 -5.30 -4.96
C HIS A 84 19.12 -4.03 -4.92
N PHE A 85 18.50 -2.85 -4.80
CA PHE A 85 19.18 -1.57 -4.76
C PHE A 85 18.68 -0.75 -3.56
N ARG A 86 19.55 0.11 -3.03
CA ARG A 86 19.20 1.11 -2.02
C ARG A 86 19.74 2.46 -2.45
N TRP A 87 18.83 3.40 -2.62
CA TRP A 87 19.07 4.76 -3.11
C TRP A 87 18.36 5.72 -2.15
N ARG A 88 19.01 5.96 -1.01
CA ARG A 88 18.45 6.78 0.07
C ARG A 88 19.44 7.87 0.50
N PRO A 89 18.95 9.04 0.95
CA PRO A 89 17.55 9.47 0.93
C PRO A 89 17.19 10.24 -0.36
N PHE A 90 16.02 9.95 -0.92
CA PHE A 90 15.30 10.81 -1.88
C PHE A 90 14.14 11.55 -1.18
N LEU A 91 13.44 10.89 -0.26
CA LEU A 91 12.32 11.45 0.49
C LEU A 91 12.79 12.17 1.77
N PRO A 92 12.00 13.14 2.28
CA PRO A 92 12.28 13.78 3.56
C PRO A 92 12.24 12.81 4.75
N ASP A 93 11.34 11.82 4.70
CA ASP A 93 11.20 10.78 5.72
C ASP A 93 11.85 9.47 5.23
N ALA A 94 12.88 9.02 5.95
CA ALA A 94 13.59 7.80 5.63
C ALA A 94 12.75 6.52 5.82
N GLY A 95 11.67 6.59 6.63
CA GLY A 95 10.72 5.50 6.82
C GLY A 95 9.88 5.26 5.56
N ASP A 96 9.56 6.30 4.81
CA ASP A 96 8.70 6.23 3.62
C ASP A 96 9.45 5.69 2.37
N GLU A 97 10.77 5.66 2.42
CA GLU A 97 11.64 5.21 1.32
C GLU A 97 11.34 3.78 0.86
N CYS A 98 10.94 2.89 1.77
CA CYS A 98 10.66 1.50 1.40
C CYS A 98 9.46 1.38 0.45
N PHE A 99 8.45 2.25 0.60
CA PHE A 99 7.29 2.30 -0.29
C PHE A 99 7.67 2.85 -1.66
N LEU A 100 8.52 3.89 -1.69
CA LEU A 100 9.02 4.45 -2.94
C LEU A 100 9.92 3.48 -3.70
N GLU A 101 10.89 2.86 -3.00
CA GLU A 101 11.78 1.83 -3.56
C GLU A 101 10.96 0.70 -4.18
N LEU A 102 9.94 0.23 -3.48
CA LEU A 102 9.02 -0.78 -3.99
C LEU A 102 8.25 -0.29 -5.20
N ALA A 103 7.69 0.92 -5.16
CA ALA A 103 6.92 1.47 -6.26
C ALA A 103 7.75 1.56 -7.55
N VAL A 104 9.00 2.00 -7.44
CA VAL A 104 9.91 2.07 -8.59
C VAL A 104 10.32 0.68 -9.06
N ALA A 105 10.72 -0.22 -8.15
CA ALA A 105 11.10 -1.59 -8.51
C ALA A 105 9.96 -2.36 -9.19
N ALA A 106 8.73 -2.14 -8.74
CA ALA A 106 7.53 -2.78 -9.25
C ALA A 106 7.01 -2.17 -10.56
N ARG A 107 7.48 -0.96 -10.93
CA ARG A 107 6.84 -0.08 -11.92
C ARG A 107 5.37 0.15 -11.57
N ALA A 108 5.11 0.48 -10.32
CA ALA A 108 3.77 0.73 -9.82
C ALA A 108 3.17 1.99 -10.47
N ASP A 109 1.88 1.95 -10.77
CA ASP A 109 1.12 3.10 -11.26
C ASP A 109 0.89 4.13 -10.15
N ALA A 110 0.77 3.67 -8.90
CA ALA A 110 0.52 4.53 -7.76
C ALA A 110 1.08 4.01 -6.43
N ILE A 111 1.44 4.94 -5.55
CA ILE A 111 1.49 4.76 -4.09
C ILE A 111 0.19 5.31 -3.52
N VAL A 112 -0.51 4.51 -2.73
CA VAL A 112 -1.75 4.91 -2.06
C VAL A 112 -1.46 5.20 -0.60
N THR A 113 -1.59 6.46 -0.19
CA THR A 113 -1.24 6.96 1.15
C THR A 113 -2.11 8.14 1.56
N TYR A 114 -2.35 8.29 2.86
CA TYR A 114 -2.88 9.53 3.43
C TYR A 114 -1.81 10.59 3.75
N ASN A 115 -0.53 10.23 3.68
CA ASN A 115 0.62 11.10 3.97
C ASN A 115 1.28 11.67 2.72
N LYS A 116 0.51 12.08 1.70
CA LYS A 116 1.02 12.52 0.38
C LYS A 116 2.17 13.53 0.45
N ARG A 117 2.16 14.42 1.45
CA ARG A 117 3.20 15.43 1.69
C ARG A 117 4.60 14.84 1.93
N HIS A 118 4.70 13.55 2.30
CA HIS A 118 5.99 12.86 2.49
C HIS A 118 6.60 12.38 1.18
N PHE A 119 5.87 12.46 0.05
CA PHE A 119 6.30 11.98 -1.26
C PHE A 119 6.46 13.11 -2.30
N PRO A 120 7.19 14.20 -2.01
CA PRO A 120 7.39 15.27 -2.98
C PRO A 120 8.23 14.79 -4.17
N GLY A 121 7.89 15.23 -5.38
CA GLY A 121 8.70 14.97 -6.58
C GLY A 121 8.63 13.54 -7.15
N VAL A 122 7.85 12.64 -6.53
CA VAL A 122 7.78 11.23 -6.92
C VAL A 122 7.16 11.03 -8.30
N LEU A 123 6.09 11.77 -8.61
CA LEU A 123 5.45 11.69 -9.92
C LEU A 123 6.37 12.21 -11.02
N GLU A 124 7.02 13.34 -10.79
CA GLU A 124 7.89 14.01 -11.77
C GLU A 124 9.17 13.21 -12.03
N THR A 125 9.72 12.57 -11.00
CA THR A 125 11.00 11.85 -11.10
C THR A 125 10.83 10.40 -11.55
N PHE A 126 9.78 9.72 -11.10
CA PHE A 126 9.60 8.27 -11.30
C PHE A 126 8.34 7.89 -12.07
N GLY A 127 7.46 8.84 -12.37
CA GLY A 127 6.19 8.56 -13.06
C GLY A 127 5.17 7.84 -12.19
N VAL A 128 5.38 7.77 -10.88
CA VAL A 128 4.49 7.09 -9.92
C VAL A 128 3.52 8.09 -9.31
N LYS A 129 2.21 7.85 -9.42
CA LYS A 129 1.21 8.73 -8.79
C LYS A 129 1.21 8.55 -7.27
N VAL A 130 0.92 9.62 -6.53
CA VAL A 130 0.70 9.54 -5.08
C VAL A 130 -0.75 9.94 -4.80
N LEU A 131 -1.57 8.95 -4.47
CA LEU A 131 -3.03 9.09 -4.34
C LEU A 131 -3.48 8.70 -2.95
N ASP A 132 -4.63 9.18 -2.50
CA ASP A 132 -5.32 8.55 -1.36
C ASP A 132 -6.24 7.42 -1.84
N ALA A 133 -6.80 6.65 -0.90
CA ALA A 133 -7.65 5.51 -1.24
C ALA A 133 -8.88 5.89 -2.09
N ARG A 134 -9.46 7.08 -1.89
CA ARG A 134 -10.63 7.52 -2.67
C ARG A 134 -10.20 7.85 -4.09
N GLU A 135 -9.17 8.68 -4.23
CA GLU A 135 -8.65 9.09 -5.53
C GLU A 135 -8.20 7.88 -6.36
N PHE A 136 -7.53 6.90 -5.74
CA PHE A 136 -7.12 5.68 -6.43
C PHE A 136 -8.34 4.90 -6.94
N LEU A 137 -9.34 4.66 -6.08
CA LEU A 137 -10.56 3.96 -6.48
C LEU A 137 -11.34 4.69 -7.58
N GLN A 138 -11.33 6.03 -7.60
CA GLN A 138 -11.87 6.83 -8.70
C GLN A 138 -11.04 6.67 -9.97
N ASN A 139 -9.71 6.66 -9.86
CA ASN A 139 -8.81 6.52 -11.00
C ASN A 139 -9.00 5.20 -11.75
N ILE A 140 -9.34 4.13 -11.02
CA ILE A 140 -9.63 2.80 -11.59
C ILE A 140 -11.12 2.55 -11.85
N GLY A 141 -11.98 3.57 -11.71
CA GLY A 141 -13.42 3.49 -12.01
C GLY A 141 -14.25 2.64 -11.06
N VAL A 142 -13.77 2.37 -9.84
CA VAL A 142 -14.53 1.66 -8.78
C VAL A 142 -15.45 2.61 -8.03
N LEU A 143 -15.01 3.85 -7.82
CA LEU A 143 -15.83 4.92 -7.25
C LEU A 143 -16.15 5.98 -8.30
N PRO A 144 -17.32 6.65 -8.19
CA PRO A 144 -17.65 7.80 -9.02
C PRO A 144 -16.78 9.01 -8.69
#